data_AF-A0A845V4Z3-F1
#
_entry.id   AF-A0A845V4Z3-F1
#
_cell.length_a   1.000
_cell.length_b   1.000
_cell.length_c   1.000
_cell.angle_alpha   90.00
_cell.angle_beta   90.00
_cell.angle_gamma   90.00
#
_symmetry.space_group_name_H-M   'P 1'
#
loop_
_entity.id
_entity.type
_entity.pdbx_description
1 polymer ?
#
loop_
_entity_poly.entity_id
_entity_poly.type
_entity_poly.pdbx_seq_one_letter_code
_entity_poly.pdbx_strand_id
1 'polypeptide(L)'
;MKAEKRTIVGRYLIYGLLDPRDQSLRYIGKTHKRRELRLKEHIEEAKEGTHRPVHRWIQELLSEGHEPQIFIWRRISPEQDWGDAERAAIGYWRTFSDPLPYLHPPQTPKSQPVLIRSVDLTNIRGGG
;
A
#
# COMPACT_ATOMS: atom_id res chain seq x y z
N MET A 1 9.48 30.57 0.95
CA MET A 1 8.54 29.65 1.62
C MET A 1 7.46 29.26 0.62
N LYS A 2 7.41 28.00 0.17
CA LYS A 2 6.39 27.56 -0.79
C LYS A 2 5.09 27.31 -0.02
N ALA A 3 4.04 28.05 -0.37
CA ALA A 3 2.71 27.84 0.18
C ALA A 3 2.17 26.49 -0.33
N GLU A 4 2.05 25.52 0.56
CA GLU A 4 1.38 24.26 0.28
C GLU A 4 -0.11 24.50 0.06
N LYS A 5 -0.60 24.09 -1.12
CA LYS A 5 -2.01 24.12 -1.46
C LYS A 5 -2.76 23.17 -0.52
N ARG A 6 -3.41 23.73 0.52
CA ARG A 6 -4.38 23.00 1.35
C ARG A 6 -5.55 22.59 0.48
N THR A 7 -5.56 21.33 0.08
CA THR A 7 -6.66 20.78 -0.71
C THR A 7 -7.84 20.55 0.25
N ILE A 8 -8.97 21.19 -0.02
CA ILE A 8 -10.19 21.18 0.82
C ILE A 8 -10.86 19.80 0.90
N VAL A 9 -10.29 18.76 0.27
CA VAL A 9 -10.76 17.37 0.35
C VAL A 9 -9.60 16.46 0.74
N GLY A 10 -9.11 16.62 1.97
CA GLY A 10 -8.00 15.84 2.52
C GLY A 10 -8.43 14.42 2.89
N ARG A 11 -8.08 13.45 2.06
CA ARG A 11 -8.09 12.03 2.45
C ARG A 11 -6.94 11.34 1.74
N TYR A 12 -5.76 11.41 2.34
CA TYR A 12 -4.73 10.43 1.99
C TYR A 12 -5.08 9.11 2.67
N LEU A 13 -4.85 8.02 1.97
CA LEU A 13 -4.97 6.66 2.45
C LEU A 13 -3.59 6.04 2.40
N ILE A 14 -3.17 5.44 3.50
CA ILE A 14 -2.06 4.50 3.48
C ILE A 14 -2.64 3.12 3.18
N TYR A 15 -2.09 2.48 2.15
CA TYR A 15 -2.49 1.15 1.71
C TYR A 15 -1.31 0.19 1.74
N GLY A 16 -1.62 -1.09 1.82
CA GLY A 16 -0.68 -2.19 1.63
C GLY A 16 -1.02 -3.00 0.38
N LEU A 17 0.00 -3.58 -0.26
CA LEU A 17 -0.17 -4.64 -1.26
C LEU A 17 0.33 -5.97 -0.69
N LEU A 18 -0.51 -7.00 -0.83
CA LEU A 18 -0.20 -8.37 -0.44
C LEU A 18 0.06 -9.24 -1.66
N ASP A 19 0.98 -10.17 -1.49
CA ASP A 19 1.17 -11.28 -2.40
C ASP A 19 0.03 -12.31 -2.20
N PRO A 20 -0.77 -12.60 -3.22
CA PRO A 20 -1.90 -13.50 -3.07
C PRO A 20 -1.49 -14.95 -2.79
N ARG A 21 -0.25 -15.34 -3.11
CA ARG A 21 0.26 -16.73 -2.99
C ARG A 21 0.49 -17.12 -1.54
N ASP A 22 1.04 -16.21 -0.74
CA ASP A 22 1.43 -16.46 0.65
C ASP A 22 0.84 -15.46 1.67
N GLN A 23 0.08 -14.45 1.21
CA GLN A 23 -0.49 -13.38 2.03
C GLN A 23 0.58 -12.54 2.75
N SER A 24 1.76 -12.39 2.14
CA SER A 24 2.84 -11.53 2.64
C SER A 24 2.63 -10.07 2.25
N LEU A 25 2.85 -9.15 3.20
CA LEU A 25 2.84 -7.70 2.94
C LEU A 25 4.13 -7.29 2.23
N ARG A 26 4.00 -6.96 0.93
CA ARG A 26 5.15 -6.67 0.06
C ARG A 26 5.42 -5.18 -0.14
N TYR A 27 4.39 -4.34 -0.01
CA TYR A 27 4.50 -2.92 -0.32
C TYR A 27 3.57 -2.09 0.55
N ILE A 28 4.01 -0.89 0.91
CA ILE A 28 3.20 0.15 1.54
C ILE A 28 3.32 1.41 0.70
N GLY A 29 2.21 2.11 0.51
CA GLY A 29 2.25 3.44 -0.07
C GLY A 29 1.04 4.29 0.26
N LYS A 30 1.07 5.53 -0.23
CA LYS A 30 -0.02 6.50 -0.12
C LYS A 30 -0.84 6.66 -1.39
N THR A 31 -2.12 6.97 -1.25
CA THR A 31 -2.99 7.40 -2.36
C THR A 31 -4.04 8.41 -1.90
N HIS A 32 -4.45 9.31 -2.78
CA HIS A 32 -5.66 10.14 -2.59
C HIS A 32 -6.87 9.56 -3.35
N LYS A 33 -6.65 8.50 -4.14
CA LYS A 33 -7.65 7.84 -4.96
C LYS A 33 -8.32 6.70 -4.19
N ARG A 34 -9.36 6.12 -4.78
CA ARG A 34 -9.90 4.84 -4.30
C ARG A 34 -8.85 3.74 -4.46
N ARG A 35 -8.82 2.78 -3.53
CA ARG A 35 -7.84 1.67 -3.57
C ARG A 35 -7.95 0.86 -4.85
N GLU A 36 -9.16 0.61 -5.35
CA GLU A 36 -9.37 -0.18 -6.56
C GLU A 36 -8.75 0.50 -7.78
N LEU A 37 -8.90 1.83 -7.88
CA LEU A 37 -8.27 2.62 -8.94
C LEU A 37 -6.75 2.63 -8.80
N ARG A 38 -6.23 2.76 -7.58
CA ARG A 38 -4.77 2.74 -7.35
C ARG A 38 -4.15 1.37 -7.66
N LEU A 39 -4.85 0.28 -7.38
CA LEU A 39 -4.42 -1.06 -7.75
C LEU A 39 -4.34 -1.22 -9.26
N LYS A 40 -5.39 -0.78 -9.97
CA LYS A 40 -5.42 -0.78 -11.44
C LYS A 40 -4.23 0.00 -12.02
N GLU A 41 -3.95 1.19 -11.49
CA GLU A 41 -2.80 1.99 -11.91
C GLU A 41 -1.46 1.26 -11.71
N HIS A 42 -1.25 0.60 -10.57
CA HIS A 42 -0.04 -0.21 -10.36
C HIS A 42 0.09 -1.35 -11.38
N ILE A 43 -1.02 -1.99 -11.74
CA ILE A 43 -1.05 -3.06 -12.75
C ILE A 43 -0.74 -2.50 -14.15
N GLU A 44 -1.31 -1.34 -14.50
CA GLU A 44 -1.05 -0.65 -15.77
C GLU A 44 0.42 -0.17 -15.84
N GLU A 45 0.90 0.53 -14.81
CA GLU A 45 2.30 0.98 -14.67
C GLU A 45 3.30 -0.19 -14.73
N ALA A 46 2.91 -1.36 -14.21
CA ALA A 46 3.70 -2.57 -14.30
C ALA A 46 3.73 -3.13 -15.73
N LYS A 47 2.60 -3.17 -16.44
CA LYS A 47 2.56 -3.61 -17.85
C LYS A 47 3.36 -2.70 -18.78
N GLU A 48 3.45 -1.42 -18.47
CA GLU A 48 4.22 -0.43 -19.23
C GLU A 48 5.75 -0.53 -19.03
N GLY A 49 6.25 -1.43 -18.18
CA GLY A 49 7.68 -1.75 -18.12
C GLY A 49 8.52 -0.83 -17.23
N THR A 50 7.90 -0.18 -16.24
CA THR A 50 8.61 0.73 -15.34
C THR A 50 9.59 0.00 -14.39
N HIS A 51 10.74 0.61 -14.09
CA HIS A 51 11.84 -0.01 -13.33
C HIS A 51 11.67 -0.07 -11.81
N ARG A 52 10.47 0.14 -11.27
CA ARG A 52 10.25 0.14 -9.81
C ARG A 52 10.16 -1.31 -9.30
N PRO A 53 10.75 -1.65 -8.14
CA PRO A 53 10.70 -3.01 -7.58
C PRO A 53 9.27 -3.54 -7.46
N VAL A 54 8.34 -2.73 -6.94
CA VAL A 54 6.91 -3.08 -6.87
C VAL A 54 6.31 -3.45 -8.23
N HIS A 55 6.72 -2.80 -9.31
CA HIS A 55 6.20 -3.08 -10.64
C HIS A 55 6.80 -4.36 -11.24
N ARG A 56 8.08 -4.65 -10.99
CA ARG A 56 8.69 -5.94 -11.36
C ARG A 56 8.02 -7.10 -10.65
N TRP A 57 7.80 -6.98 -9.34
CA TRP A 57 7.07 -7.98 -8.57
C TRP A 57 5.63 -8.17 -9.09
N ILE A 58 4.94 -7.07 -9.45
CA ILE A 58 3.60 -7.17 -10.05
C ILE A 58 3.66 -7.86 -11.42
N GLN A 59 4.65 -7.57 -12.26
CA GLN A 59 4.83 -8.28 -13.55
C GLN A 59 5.02 -9.79 -13.34
N GLU A 60 5.85 -10.19 -12.36
CA GLU A 60 6.05 -11.59 -11.99
C GLU A 60 4.72 -12.25 -11.59
N LEU A 61 3.95 -11.62 -10.68
CA LEU A 61 2.63 -12.12 -10.29
C LEU A 61 1.69 -12.28 -11.49
N LEU A 62 1.62 -11.27 -12.36
CA LEU A 62 0.74 -11.30 -13.53
C LEU A 62 1.15 -12.40 -14.52
N SER A 63 2.46 -12.66 -14.67
CA SER A 63 2.97 -13.74 -15.51
C SER A 63 2.60 -15.14 -15.01
N GLU A 64 2.40 -15.26 -13.70
CA GLU A 64 1.92 -16.49 -13.03
C GLU A 64 0.39 -16.57 -12.96
N GLY A 65 -0.34 -15.58 -13.51
CA GLY A 65 -1.81 -15.53 -13.47
C GLY A 65 -2.39 -15.03 -12.14
N HIS A 66 -1.59 -14.32 -11.35
CA HIS A 66 -1.98 -13.75 -10.05
C HIS A 66 -2.05 -12.22 -10.07
N GLU A 67 -2.91 -11.65 -9.23
CA GLU A 67 -3.00 -10.20 -9.00
C GLU A 67 -2.74 -9.84 -7.53
N PRO A 68 -2.00 -8.76 -7.25
CA PRO A 68 -1.78 -8.29 -5.88
C PRO A 68 -3.09 -7.90 -5.21
N GLN A 69 -3.23 -8.17 -3.91
CA GLN A 69 -4.38 -7.71 -3.13
C GLN A 69 -4.08 -6.36 -2.47
N ILE A 70 -5.03 -5.42 -2.54
CA ILE A 70 -4.90 -4.10 -1.91
C ILE A 70 -5.81 -3.94 -0.70
N PHE A 71 -5.28 -3.40 0.40
CA PHE A 71 -6.08 -3.03 1.57
C PHE A 71 -5.71 -1.66 2.10
N ILE A 72 -6.66 -1.01 2.79
CA ILE A 72 -6.41 0.26 3.47
C ILE A 72 -5.92 -0.06 4.87
N TRP A 73 -4.73 0.40 5.21
CA TRP A 73 -4.19 0.30 6.57
C TRP A 73 -4.74 1.44 7.44
N ARG A 74 -4.63 2.68 6.95
CA ARG A 74 -5.01 3.87 7.71
C ARG A 74 -5.53 4.99 6.81
N ARG A 75 -6.52 5.74 7.30
CA ARG A 75 -6.95 7.02 6.73
C ARG A 75 -6.20 8.15 7.42
N ILE A 76 -5.70 9.11 6.64
CA ILE A 76 -4.93 10.25 7.12
C ILE A 76 -5.81 11.50 7.07
N SER A 77 -5.83 12.22 8.19
CA SER A 77 -6.59 13.47 8.32
C SER A 77 -5.99 14.57 7.43
N PRO A 78 -6.78 15.54 6.92
CA PRO A 78 -6.26 16.68 6.17
C PRO A 78 -5.15 17.47 6.89
N GLU A 79 -5.14 17.43 8.22
CA GLU A 79 -4.21 18.16 9.08
C GLU A 79 -2.88 17.42 9.29
N GLN A 80 -2.76 16.17 8.83
CA GLN A 80 -1.58 15.34 9.02
C GLN A 80 -0.70 15.34 7.76
N ASP A 81 0.62 15.40 7.96
CA ASP A 81 1.59 15.21 6.88
C ASP A 81 1.55 13.75 6.37
N TRP A 82 1.29 13.58 5.08
CA TRP A 82 1.16 12.26 4.46
C TRP A 82 2.51 11.54 4.35
N GLY A 83 3.61 12.28 4.25
CA GLY A 83 4.97 11.75 4.17
C GLY A 83 5.42 11.18 5.51
N ASP A 84 5.12 11.87 6.62
CA ASP A 84 5.29 11.34 7.98
C ASP A 84 4.43 10.11 8.20
N ALA A 85 3.17 10.13 7.75
CA ALA A 85 2.29 8.98 7.88
C ALA A 85 2.78 7.75 7.09
N GLU A 86 3.31 7.93 5.88
CA GLU A 86 3.89 6.86 5.08
C GLU A 86 5.18 6.32 5.72
N ARG A 87 6.08 7.19 6.18
CA ARG A 87 7.30 6.78 6.91
C ARG A 87 6.97 6.01 8.18
N ALA A 88 6.01 6.49 8.98
CA ALA A 88 5.55 5.82 10.18
C ALA A 88 4.93 4.46 9.86
N ALA A 89 4.19 4.34 8.75
CA ALA A 89 3.66 3.06 8.28
C ALA A 89 4.77 2.05 7.97
N ILE A 90 5.77 2.48 7.19
CA ILE A 90 6.90 1.63 6.83
C ILE A 90 7.67 1.21 8.08
N GLY A 91 7.93 2.14 9.01
CA GLY A 91 8.57 1.85 10.28
C GLY A 91 7.79 0.83 11.11
N TYR A 92 6.49 1.06 11.31
CA TYR A 92 5.59 0.17 12.03
C TYR A 92 5.64 -1.26 11.49
N TRP A 93 5.50 -1.42 10.17
CA TRP A 93 5.46 -2.74 9.55
C TRP A 93 6.83 -3.41 9.47
N ARG A 94 7.93 -2.66 9.38
CA ARG A 94 9.30 -3.23 9.47
C ARG A 94 9.62 -3.79 10.84
N THR A 95 9.09 -3.19 11.90
CA THR A 95 9.27 -3.65 13.28
C THR A 95 8.02 -4.33 13.81
N PHE A 96 7.17 -4.85 12.92
CA PHE A 96 5.93 -5.49 13.29
C PHE A 96 6.21 -6.68 14.20
N SER A 97 5.65 -6.64 15.41
CA SER A 97 5.92 -7.63 16.46
C SER A 97 4.66 -8.30 16.99
N ASP A 98 3.48 -7.92 16.50
CA ASP A 98 2.25 -8.62 16.83
C ASP A 98 2.26 -10.04 16.26
N PRO A 99 1.51 -10.98 16.86
CA PRO A 99 1.41 -12.35 16.36
C PRO A 99 0.93 -12.42 14.91
N LEU A 100 1.58 -13.29 14.13
CA LEU A 100 1.17 -13.64 12.77
C LEU A 100 0.48 -15.02 12.77
N PRO A 101 -0.58 -15.22 11.98
CA PRO A 101 -1.12 -14.27 11.01
C PRO A 101 -1.95 -13.14 11.68
N TYR A 102 -1.76 -11.91 11.23
CA TYR A 102 -2.49 -10.75 11.70
C TYR A 102 -3.74 -10.54 10.85
N LEU A 103 -4.91 -10.47 11.49
CA LEU A 103 -6.18 -10.18 10.81
C LEU A 103 -6.44 -8.66 10.85
N HIS A 104 -6.10 -7.98 9.76
CA HIS A 104 -6.35 -6.54 9.64
C HIS A 104 -7.85 -6.27 9.45
N PRO A 105 -8.49 -5.50 10.34
CA PRO A 105 -9.91 -5.23 10.25
C PRO A 105 -10.24 -4.26 9.09
N PRO A 106 -11.47 -4.34 8.55
CA PRO A 106 -11.89 -3.49 7.45
C PRO A 106 -11.93 -2.01 7.88
N GLN A 107 -11.22 -1.16 7.14
CA GLN A 107 -11.15 0.29 7.41
C GLN A 107 -12.24 1.09 6.69
N THR A 108 -13.09 0.42 5.91
CA THR A 108 -14.20 1.02 5.15
C THR A 108 -15.40 0.05 5.14
N PRO A 109 -16.64 0.53 4.99
CA PRO A 109 -17.81 -0.35 4.87
C PRO A 109 -17.74 -1.32 3.68
N LYS A 110 -16.92 -1.02 2.67
CA LYS A 110 -16.75 -1.83 1.45
C LYS A 110 -15.49 -2.72 1.47
N SER A 111 -14.72 -2.69 2.56
CA SER A 111 -13.54 -3.55 2.71
C SER A 111 -13.88 -4.79 3.50
N GLN A 112 -13.27 -5.90 3.11
CA GLN A 112 -13.26 -7.14 3.90
C GLN A 112 -12.05 -7.13 4.85
N PRO A 113 -12.07 -7.91 5.94
CA PRO A 113 -10.88 -8.23 6.70
C PRO A 113 -9.80 -8.84 5.80
N VAL A 114 -8.54 -8.61 6.14
CA VAL A 114 -7.40 -9.06 5.36
C VAL A 114 -6.41 -9.79 6.25
N LEU A 115 -6.02 -11.01 5.85
CA LEU A 115 -5.07 -11.82 6.57
C LEU A 115 -3.65 -11.48 6.11
N ILE A 116 -2.77 -11.16 7.04
CA ILE A 116 -1.35 -10.88 6.77
C ILE A 116 -0.55 -11.98 7.45
N ARG A 117 0.12 -12.83 6.68
CA ARG A 117 0.86 -14.00 7.19
C ARG A 117 2.33 -13.70 7.47
N SER A 118 2.89 -12.75 6.76
CA SER A 118 4.27 -12.28 6.92
C SER A 118 4.41 -10.86 6.41
N VAL A 119 5.49 -10.19 6.78
CA VAL A 119 5.82 -8.85 6.32
C VAL A 119 7.18 -8.89 5.65
N ASP A 120 7.22 -8.54 4.37
CA ASP A 120 8.44 -8.50 3.56
C ASP A 120 8.40 -7.29 2.63
N LEU A 121 8.75 -6.12 3.17
CA LEU A 121 8.68 -4.84 2.46
C LEU A 121 9.84 -4.63 1.46
N THR A 122 10.18 -5.67 0.69
CA THR A 122 11.24 -5.68 -0.34
C THR A 122 10.98 -4.72 -1.49
N ASN A 123 9.73 -4.33 -1.72
CA ASN A 123 9.34 -3.51 -2.87
C ASN A 123 9.30 -2.00 -2.60
N ILE A 124 9.77 -1.56 -1.43
CA ILE A 124 9.83 -0.14 -1.06
C ILE A 124 11.23 0.42 -1.39
N ARG A 125 11.31 1.41 -2.31
CA ARG A 125 12.48 2.29 -2.40
C ARG A 125 12.30 3.46 -1.43
N GLY A 126 13.35 3.81 -0.68
CA GLY A 126 13.30 4.93 0.25
C GLY A 126 12.97 6.23 -0.46
N GLY A 127 11.80 6.82 -0.15
CA GLY A 127 11.39 8.17 -0.52
C GLY A 127 10.97 8.32 -2.00
N GLY A 128 9.68 8.58 -2.22
CA GLY A 128 9.22 9.29 -3.42
C GLY A 128 9.28 10.80 -3.22
#